data_AF-A0A250IF41-F1
#
_entry.id   AF-A0A250IF41-F1
#
_cell.length_a   1.000
_cell.length_b   1.000
_cell.length_c   1.000
_cell.angle_alpha   90.00
_cell.angle_beta   90.00
_cell.angle_gamma   90.00
#
_symmetry.space_group_name_H-M   'P 1'
#
loop_
_entity.id
_entity.type
_entity.pdbx_description
1 polymer ?
#
loop_
_entity_poly.entity_id
_entity_poly.type
_entity_poly.pdbx_seq_one_letter_code
_entity_poly.pdbx_strand_id
1 'polypeptide(L)'
;MASLLDSLDRFRLLKDREAAREVFRPEEPPHISLLRLADAGQLSGGLTVSFGVRADELVGPLTLAMGGAARRFKLVDVREQPRLELHILAGDVSERWEVEDLASFAHNLNDLYRTASDVRAIAVLGEWNDALQLLCVEKASLPRLLRERFFLPQNREVLERLTKRR
;
A
#
# COMPACT_ATOMS: atom_id res chain seq x y z
N MET A 1 8.14 -18.58 -19.73
CA MET A 1 7.35 -17.59 -18.98
C MET A 1 8.16 -17.22 -17.74
N ALA A 2 8.32 -15.93 -17.43
CA ALA A 2 9.01 -15.54 -16.19
C ALA A 2 8.17 -15.99 -14.99
N SER A 3 8.81 -16.54 -13.95
CA SER A 3 8.11 -16.92 -12.73
C SER A 3 7.61 -15.67 -12.00
N LEU A 4 6.61 -15.80 -11.13
CA LEU A 4 6.13 -14.68 -10.31
C LEU A 4 7.28 -14.02 -9.55
N LEU A 5 8.16 -14.82 -8.95
CA LEU A 5 9.31 -14.33 -8.19
C LEU A 5 10.28 -13.52 -9.08
N ASP A 6 10.50 -13.93 -10.33
CA ASP A 6 11.31 -13.14 -11.29
C ASP A 6 10.68 -11.78 -11.58
N SER A 7 9.35 -11.74 -11.74
CA SER A 7 8.64 -10.49 -11.95
C SER A 7 8.73 -9.59 -10.72
N LEU A 8 8.49 -10.13 -9.52
CA LEU A 8 8.58 -9.35 -8.28
C LEU A 8 9.98 -8.80 -8.04
N ASP A 9 11.02 -9.60 -8.31
CA ASP A 9 12.43 -9.19 -8.21
C ASP A 9 12.76 -8.05 -9.19
N ARG A 10 12.26 -8.13 -10.44
CA ARG A 10 12.40 -7.07 -11.44
C ARG A 10 11.80 -5.74 -10.98
N PHE A 11 10.70 -5.79 -10.25
CA PHE A 11 10.07 -4.60 -9.64
C PHE A 11 10.66 -4.24 -8.27
N ARG A 12 11.68 -4.96 -7.80
CA ARG A 12 12.30 -4.78 -6.47
C ARG A 12 11.28 -4.89 -5.32
N LEU A 13 10.29 -5.78 -5.50
CA LEU A 13 9.22 -6.01 -4.53
C LEU A 13 9.53 -7.15 -3.57
N LEU A 14 10.61 -7.91 -3.75
CA LEU A 14 11.05 -8.92 -2.79
C LEU A 14 12.05 -8.33 -1.79
N LYS A 15 11.92 -8.70 -0.52
CA LYS A 15 12.95 -8.43 0.49
C LYS A 15 14.10 -9.42 0.40
N ASP A 16 13.75 -10.71 0.40
CA ASP A 16 14.66 -11.84 0.30
C ASP A 16 14.05 -12.87 -0.64
N ARG A 17 14.80 -13.22 -1.68
CA ARG A 17 14.35 -14.12 -2.73
C ARG A 17 14.32 -15.58 -2.29
N GLU A 18 15.26 -16.00 -1.45
CA GLU A 18 15.31 -17.39 -1.00
C GLU A 18 14.21 -17.64 0.05
N ALA A 19 14.04 -16.74 1.01
CA ALA A 19 12.92 -16.82 1.95
C ALA A 19 11.55 -16.76 1.26
N ALA A 20 11.41 -15.94 0.20
CA ALA A 20 10.19 -15.92 -0.61
C ALA A 20 9.90 -17.25 -1.31
N ARG A 21 10.92 -18.03 -1.70
CA ARG A 21 10.72 -19.35 -2.34
C ARG A 21 10.13 -20.38 -1.39
N GLU A 22 10.47 -20.32 -0.10
CA GLU A 22 9.98 -21.28 0.90
C GLU A 22 8.46 -21.20 1.09
N VAL A 23 7.91 -19.99 1.00
CA VAL A 23 6.47 -19.72 1.14
C VAL A 23 5.72 -19.70 -0.19
N PHE A 24 6.41 -19.54 -1.32
CA PHE A 24 5.77 -19.51 -2.63
C PHE A 24 5.14 -20.87 -2.99
N ARG A 25 3.97 -20.83 -3.63
CA ARG A 25 3.21 -21.99 -4.09
C ARG A 25 2.86 -21.80 -5.57
N PRO A 26 3.57 -22.45 -6.50
CA PRO A 26 3.40 -22.22 -7.94
C PRO A 26 2.03 -22.62 -8.50
N GLU A 27 1.31 -23.49 -7.80
CA GLU A 27 -0.05 -23.92 -8.12
C GLU A 27 -1.13 -22.87 -7.83
N GLU A 28 -0.82 -21.88 -7.00
CA GLU A 28 -1.78 -20.83 -6.64
C GLU A 28 -1.93 -19.80 -7.77
N PRO A 29 -3.13 -19.18 -7.90
CA PRO A 29 -3.28 -18.01 -8.75
C PRO A 29 -2.26 -16.91 -8.36
N PRO A 30 -1.63 -16.20 -9.31
CA PRO A 30 -0.54 -15.27 -9.00
C PRO A 30 -0.88 -14.15 -8.00
N HIS A 31 -2.14 -13.69 -7.98
CA HIS A 31 -2.61 -12.68 -7.02
C HIS A 31 -2.75 -13.25 -5.60
N ILE A 32 -3.08 -14.53 -5.45
CA ILE A 32 -3.10 -15.23 -4.15
C ILE A 32 -1.68 -15.43 -3.64
N SER A 33 -0.75 -15.85 -4.51
CA SER A 33 0.67 -15.93 -4.13
C SER A 33 1.23 -14.59 -3.67
N LEU A 34 0.78 -13.47 -4.25
CA LEU A 34 1.16 -12.14 -3.79
C LEU A 34 0.66 -11.84 -2.37
N LEU A 35 -0.60 -12.17 -2.05
CA LEU A 35 -1.16 -12.03 -0.69
C LEU A 35 -0.37 -12.88 0.31
N ARG A 36 -0.06 -14.14 -0.04
CA ARG A 36 0.75 -15.03 0.80
C ARG A 36 2.15 -14.48 1.06
N LEU A 37 2.80 -13.92 0.05
CA LEU A 37 4.12 -13.29 0.19
C LEU A 37 4.06 -12.02 1.05
N ALA A 38 2.97 -11.25 0.96
CA ALA A 38 2.73 -10.09 1.82
C ALA A 38 2.60 -10.52 3.28
N ASP A 39 1.73 -11.50 3.54
CA ASP A 39 1.47 -12.06 4.87
C ASP A 39 2.72 -12.64 5.52
N ALA A 40 3.54 -13.36 4.75
CA ALA A 40 4.84 -13.88 5.17
C ALA A 40 5.93 -12.81 5.36
N GLY A 41 5.60 -11.53 5.16
CA GLY A 41 6.52 -10.41 5.33
C GLY A 41 7.62 -10.33 4.27
N GLN A 42 7.48 -11.02 3.13
CA GLN A 42 8.52 -11.14 2.10
C GLN A 42 8.46 -10.01 1.05
N LEU A 43 7.43 -9.17 1.07
CA LEU A 43 7.30 -8.05 0.15
C LEU A 43 7.93 -6.76 0.69
N SER A 44 8.81 -6.15 -0.10
CA SER A 44 9.37 -4.82 0.18
C SER A 44 8.27 -3.76 0.12
N GLY A 45 8.08 -3.03 1.23
CA GLY A 45 6.96 -2.09 1.37
C GLY A 45 5.60 -2.76 1.61
N GLY A 46 5.56 -4.07 1.85
CA GLY A 46 4.35 -4.78 2.25
C GLY A 46 4.00 -4.53 3.72
N LEU A 47 2.71 -4.41 4.02
CA LEU A 47 2.17 -4.31 5.37
C LEU A 47 0.98 -5.26 5.52
N THR A 48 1.00 -6.05 6.59
CA THR A 48 -0.11 -6.87 7.04
C THR A 48 -0.83 -6.14 8.16
N VAL A 49 -2.11 -5.84 8.00
CA VAL A 49 -2.90 -5.05 8.95
C VAL A 49 -4.04 -5.90 9.48
N SER A 50 -3.99 -6.28 10.75
CA SER A 50 -5.06 -7.04 11.40
C SER A 50 -6.39 -6.29 11.35
N PHE A 51 -7.49 -7.05 11.25
CA PHE A 51 -8.82 -6.46 11.38
C PHE A 51 -9.00 -5.82 12.76
N GLY A 52 -9.48 -4.58 12.78
CA GLY A 52 -9.65 -3.78 14.01
C GLY A 52 -8.57 -2.71 14.23
N VAL A 53 -7.47 -2.73 13.46
CA VAL A 53 -6.52 -1.61 13.47
C VAL A 53 -7.19 -0.37 12.90
N ARG A 54 -7.10 0.74 13.64
CA ARG A 54 -7.67 2.02 13.25
C ARG A 54 -6.73 2.78 12.31
N ALA A 55 -7.29 3.72 11.57
CA ALA A 55 -6.51 4.52 10.62
C ALA A 55 -5.42 5.36 11.31
N ASP A 56 -5.68 5.93 12.49
CA ASP A 56 -4.73 6.72 13.27
C ASP A 56 -3.53 5.88 13.75
N GLU A 57 -3.76 4.61 14.10
CA GLU A 57 -2.70 3.66 14.48
C GLU A 57 -1.82 3.27 13.28
N LEU A 58 -2.41 3.22 12.09
CA LEU A 58 -1.73 2.84 10.85
C LEU A 58 -0.87 3.97 10.26
N VAL A 59 -1.08 5.24 10.68
CA VAL A 59 -0.34 6.41 10.16
C VAL A 59 1.17 6.19 10.17
N GLY A 60 1.74 5.83 11.33
CA GLY A 60 3.18 5.70 11.50
C GLY A 60 3.80 4.63 10.58
N PRO A 61 3.36 3.36 10.68
CA PRO A 61 3.85 2.29 9.81
C PRO A 61 3.67 2.57 8.33
N LEU A 62 2.52 3.10 7.92
CA LEU A 62 2.19 3.31 6.51
C LEU A 62 2.98 4.47 5.91
N THR A 63 3.08 5.60 6.60
CA THR A 63 3.87 6.75 6.13
C THR A 63 5.38 6.45 6.09
N LEU A 64 5.88 5.61 7.00
CA LEU A 64 7.24 5.08 6.95
C LEU A 64 7.47 4.23 5.69
N ALA A 65 6.53 3.31 5.39
CA ALA A 65 6.59 2.45 4.22
C ALA A 65 6.43 3.22 2.89
N MET A 66 5.61 4.27 2.88
CA MET A 66 5.48 5.19 1.75
C MET A 66 6.80 5.93 1.47
N GLY A 67 7.54 6.30 2.52
CA GLY A 67 8.82 6.98 2.40
C GLY A 67 8.73 8.44 1.94
N GLY A 68 9.87 9.01 1.56
CA GLY A 68 9.94 10.39 1.03
C GLY A 68 9.30 11.43 1.95
N ALA A 69 8.58 12.37 1.35
CA ALA A 69 7.82 13.41 2.05
C ALA A 69 6.75 12.87 3.03
N ALA A 70 6.24 11.66 2.83
CA ALA A 70 5.24 11.07 3.73
C ALA A 70 5.78 10.85 5.16
N ARG A 71 7.09 10.69 5.33
CA ARG A 71 7.72 10.57 6.67
C ARG A 71 7.55 11.81 7.55
N ARG A 72 7.14 12.95 6.98
CA ARG A 72 6.86 14.20 7.70
C ARG A 72 5.38 14.40 7.99
N PHE A 73 4.52 13.44 7.61
CA PHE A 73 3.12 13.46 7.95
C PHE A 73 2.94 13.46 9.47
N LYS A 74 2.07 14.32 9.97
CA LYS A 74 1.74 14.42 11.39
C LYS A 74 0.23 14.35 11.58
N LEU A 75 -0.15 13.57 12.57
CA LEU A 75 -1.49 13.60 13.13
C LEU A 75 -1.50 14.66 14.24
N VAL A 76 -2.36 15.67 14.10
CA VAL A 76 -2.45 16.82 15.01
C VAL A 76 -3.57 16.64 16.03
N ASP A 77 -4.70 16.10 15.59
CA ASP A 77 -5.88 15.83 16.43
C ASP A 77 -6.63 14.61 15.88
N VAL A 78 -7.34 13.91 16.75
CA VAL A 78 -8.19 12.76 16.42
C VAL A 78 -9.51 12.92 17.15
N ARG A 79 -10.61 12.90 16.40
CA ARG A 79 -11.96 13.01 16.98
C ARG A 79 -12.80 11.82 16.59
N GLU A 80 -13.61 11.33 17.52
CA GLU A 80 -14.28 10.02 17.38
C GLU A 80 -15.80 10.10 17.22
N GLN A 81 -16.40 11.29 17.01
CA GLN A 81 -17.87 11.43 16.94
C GLN A 81 -18.33 12.41 15.85
N PRO A 82 -19.26 12.02 14.94
CA PRO A 82 -19.90 10.70 14.77
C PRO A 82 -19.07 9.69 13.93
N ARG A 83 -17.94 10.11 13.37
CA ARG A 83 -16.99 9.30 12.58
C ARG A 83 -15.57 9.65 13.02
N LEU A 84 -14.60 8.77 12.70
CA LEU A 84 -13.19 9.06 12.96
C LEU A 84 -12.75 10.22 12.07
N GLU A 85 -12.45 11.36 12.67
CA GLU A 85 -11.91 12.55 12.01
C GLU A 85 -10.43 12.71 12.37
N LEU A 86 -9.57 12.71 11.36
CA LEU A 86 -8.12 12.92 11.50
C LEU A 86 -7.79 14.34 11.08
N HIS A 87 -7.16 15.12 11.96
CA HIS A 87 -6.60 16.42 11.61
C HIS A 87 -5.13 16.22 11.33
N ILE A 88 -4.70 16.54 10.12
CA ILE A 88 -3.39 16.18 9.61
C ILE A 88 -2.58 17.43 9.27
N LEU A 89 -1.27 17.27 9.31
CA LEU A 89 -0.30 18.23 8.81
C LEU A 89 0.73 17.50 7.96
N ALA A 90 0.87 17.90 6.69
CA ALA A 90 1.79 17.32 5.73
C ALA A 90 2.56 18.42 4.99
N GLY A 91 3.76 18.76 5.49
CA GLY A 91 4.45 19.96 5.04
C GLY A 91 3.67 21.20 5.45
N ASP A 92 3.28 22.01 4.48
CA ASP A 92 2.49 23.24 4.69
C ASP A 92 0.98 23.02 4.54
N VAL A 93 0.54 21.79 4.27
CA VAL A 93 -0.86 21.43 4.07
C VAL A 93 -1.47 20.94 5.37
N SER A 94 -2.57 21.56 5.79
CA SER A 94 -3.39 21.09 6.91
C SER A 94 -4.79 20.76 6.43
N GLU A 95 -5.26 19.55 6.73
CA GLU A 95 -6.56 19.05 6.31
C GLU A 95 -7.28 18.31 7.45
N ARG A 96 -8.58 18.14 7.29
CA ARG A 96 -9.42 17.29 8.13
C ARG A 96 -9.98 16.18 7.27
N TRP A 97 -9.78 14.94 7.69
CA TRP A 97 -10.23 13.76 6.97
C TRP A 97 -11.23 13.01 7.82
N GLU A 98 -12.45 12.85 7.31
CA GLU A 98 -13.35 11.81 7.79
C GLU A 98 -12.90 10.48 7.19
N VAL A 99 -12.54 9.53 8.05
CA VAL A 99 -12.03 8.22 7.64
C VAL A 99 -13.01 7.14 8.07
N GLU A 100 -13.73 6.60 7.09
CA GLU A 100 -14.70 5.51 7.32
C GLU A 100 -13.99 4.14 7.47
N ASP A 101 -12.96 3.91 6.65
CA ASP A 101 -12.21 2.66 6.61
C ASP A 101 -10.76 2.85 6.14
N LEU A 102 -9.97 1.77 6.18
CA LEU A 102 -8.57 1.79 5.75
C LEU A 102 -8.41 2.03 4.23
N ALA A 103 -9.40 1.68 3.42
CA ALA A 103 -9.37 1.94 1.99
C ALA A 103 -9.49 3.45 1.70
N SER A 104 -10.36 4.14 2.41
CA SER A 104 -10.54 5.60 2.37
C SER A 104 -9.28 6.30 2.88
N PHE A 105 -8.67 5.79 3.95
CA PHE A 105 -7.38 6.30 4.44
C PHE A 105 -6.26 6.17 3.40
N ALA A 106 -6.11 5.00 2.78
CA ALA A 106 -5.14 4.77 1.71
C ALA A 106 -5.43 5.66 0.48
N HIS A 107 -6.70 5.93 0.19
CA HIS A 107 -7.10 6.87 -0.86
C HIS A 107 -6.63 8.29 -0.54
N ASN A 108 -6.94 8.81 0.64
CA ASN A 108 -6.56 10.17 1.07
C ASN A 108 -5.03 10.35 1.04
N LEU A 109 -4.27 9.37 1.53
CA LEU A 109 -2.80 9.42 1.47
C LEU A 109 -2.25 9.40 0.04
N ASN A 110 -2.81 8.56 -0.83
CA ASN A 110 -2.43 8.53 -2.24
C ASN A 110 -2.74 9.85 -2.95
N ASP A 111 -3.86 10.49 -2.61
CA ASP A 111 -4.25 11.77 -3.20
C ASP A 111 -3.39 12.93 -2.69
N LEU A 112 -3.22 13.04 -1.37
CA LEU A 112 -2.37 14.04 -0.72
C LEU A 112 -0.97 14.07 -1.33
N TYR A 113 -0.39 12.89 -1.56
CA TYR A 113 0.95 12.77 -2.12
C TYR A 113 0.97 12.56 -3.63
N ARG A 114 -0.13 12.74 -4.36
CA ARG A 114 -0.25 12.41 -5.79
C ARG A 114 0.93 12.88 -6.64
N THR A 115 1.40 14.10 -6.42
CA THR A 115 2.48 14.74 -7.19
C THR A 115 3.89 14.48 -6.64
N ALA A 116 4.01 13.97 -5.42
CA ALA A 116 5.30 13.68 -4.77
C ALA A 116 5.91 12.39 -5.34
N SER A 117 6.96 12.52 -6.18
CA SER A 117 7.59 11.39 -6.86
C SER A 117 8.43 10.50 -5.95
N ASP A 118 8.90 11.04 -4.83
CA ASP A 118 9.67 10.35 -3.78
C ASP A 118 8.79 9.54 -2.81
N VAL A 119 7.47 9.69 -2.91
CA VAL A 119 6.49 8.99 -2.09
C VAL A 119 5.88 7.83 -2.88
N ARG A 120 5.96 6.62 -2.32
CA ARG A 120 5.36 5.41 -2.89
C ARG A 120 3.83 5.46 -2.80
N ALA A 121 3.15 4.85 -3.77
CA ALA A 121 1.70 4.70 -3.77
C ALA A 121 1.29 3.45 -3.01
N ILE A 122 0.16 3.51 -2.31
CA ILE A 122 -0.40 2.39 -1.54
C ILE A 122 -1.34 1.60 -2.42
N ALA A 123 -1.03 0.33 -2.64
CA ALA A 123 -1.92 -0.65 -3.26
C ALA A 123 -2.58 -1.50 -2.16
N VAL A 124 -3.91 -1.58 -2.19
CA VAL A 124 -4.70 -2.46 -1.31
C VAL A 124 -4.81 -3.81 -2.03
N LEU A 125 -4.05 -4.82 -1.61
CA LEU A 125 -4.00 -6.10 -2.31
C LEU A 125 -5.26 -6.94 -2.03
N GLY A 126 -5.83 -6.80 -0.84
CA GLY A 126 -7.03 -7.51 -0.40
C GLY A 126 -6.82 -8.21 0.94
N GLU A 127 -7.77 -9.06 1.30
CA GLU A 127 -7.79 -9.76 2.57
C GLU A 127 -7.15 -11.15 2.47
N TRP A 128 -6.40 -11.53 3.50
CA TRP A 128 -5.77 -12.83 3.63
C TRP A 128 -5.48 -13.13 5.10
N ASN A 129 -5.81 -14.35 5.58
CA ASN A 129 -5.59 -14.79 6.97
C ASN A 129 -6.03 -13.76 8.03
N ASP A 130 -7.27 -13.27 7.93
CA ASP A 130 -7.85 -12.29 8.86
C ASP A 130 -7.10 -10.94 8.95
N ALA A 131 -6.40 -10.58 7.88
CA ALA A 131 -5.69 -9.31 7.77
C ALA A 131 -5.83 -8.69 6.37
N LEU A 132 -5.83 -7.36 6.33
CA LEU A 132 -5.73 -6.58 5.11
C LEU A 132 -4.26 -6.48 4.69
N GLN A 133 -3.98 -6.87 3.45
CA GLN A 133 -2.63 -6.83 2.87
C GLN A 133 -2.47 -5.56 2.03
N LEU A 134 -1.48 -4.74 2.37
CA LEU A 134 -1.12 -3.50 1.68
C LEU A 134 0.27 -3.62 1.08
N LEU A 135 0.50 -2.89 -0.01
CA LEU A 135 1.81 -2.81 -0.65
C LEU A 135 2.13 -1.38 -1.12
N CYS A 136 3.17 -0.79 -0.57
CA CYS A 136 3.71 0.50 -1.01
C CYS A 136 4.66 0.31 -2.19
N VAL A 137 4.25 0.77 -3.38
CA VAL A 137 5.00 0.63 -4.64
C VAL A 137 5.48 1.97 -5.20
N GLU A 138 6.61 1.97 -5.91
CA GLU A 138 7.08 3.17 -6.60
C GLU A 138 6.09 3.62 -7.68
N LYS A 139 5.74 4.92 -7.70
CA LYS A 139 4.80 5.48 -8.69
C LYS A 139 5.27 5.30 -10.13
N ALA A 140 6.58 5.37 -10.35
CA ALA A 140 7.20 5.14 -11.66
C ALA A 140 6.96 3.70 -12.17
N SER A 141 6.76 2.74 -11.26
CA SER A 141 6.52 1.33 -11.58
C SER A 141 5.03 1.01 -11.83
N LEU A 142 4.10 1.86 -11.36
CA LEU A 142 2.65 1.64 -11.48
C LEU A 142 2.16 1.32 -12.91
N PRO A 143 2.56 2.05 -13.97
CA PRO A 143 2.05 1.76 -15.32
C PRO A 143 2.40 0.35 -15.81
N ARG A 144 3.54 -0.19 -15.35
CA ARG A 144 3.98 -1.56 -15.68
C ARG A 144 3.31 -2.56 -14.74
N LEU A 145 3.31 -2.32 -13.44
CA LEU A 145 2.68 -3.19 -12.44
C LEU A 145 1.20 -3.40 -12.71
N LEU A 146 0.44 -2.37 -13.07
CA LEU A 146 -0.99 -2.47 -13.36
C LEU A 146 -1.31 -3.37 -14.58
N ARG A 147 -0.31 -3.70 -15.42
CA ARG A 147 -0.47 -4.64 -16.54
C ARG A 147 -0.12 -6.08 -16.16
N GLU A 148 0.48 -6.29 -14.99
CA GLU A 148 0.87 -7.61 -14.53
C GLU A 148 -0.31 -8.38 -13.97
N ARG A 149 -0.40 -9.66 -14.30
CA ARG A 149 -1.52 -10.53 -13.88
C ARG A 149 -1.55 -10.81 -12.38
N PHE A 150 -0.41 -10.68 -11.69
CA PHE A 150 -0.31 -10.87 -10.26
C PHE A 150 -0.74 -9.64 -9.45
N PHE A 151 -0.79 -8.46 -10.08
CA PHE A 151 -1.05 -7.21 -9.40
C PHE A 151 -2.48 -6.74 -9.66
N LEU A 152 -3.41 -7.27 -8.84
CA LEU A 152 -4.85 -6.99 -8.91
C LEU A 152 -5.33 -6.29 -7.63
N PRO A 153 -4.86 -5.06 -7.33
CA PRO A 153 -5.27 -4.37 -6.11
C PRO A 153 -6.74 -3.95 -6.17
N GLN A 154 -7.42 -3.98 -5.02
CA GLN A 154 -8.81 -3.54 -4.88
C GLN A 154 -8.98 -2.07 -5.23
N ASN A 155 -8.00 -1.22 -4.90
CA ASN A 155 -8.01 0.22 -5.22
C ASN A 155 -7.42 0.55 -6.61
N ARG A 156 -7.55 -0.36 -7.58
CA ARG A 156 -6.97 -0.24 -8.92
C ARG A 156 -7.28 1.09 -9.61
N GLU A 157 -8.52 1.53 -9.59
CA GLU A 157 -8.95 2.77 -10.25
C GLU A 157 -8.25 4.02 -9.67
N VAL A 158 -7.97 4.02 -8.36
CA VAL A 158 -7.19 5.07 -7.70
C VAL A 158 -5.77 5.07 -8.26
N LEU A 159 -5.12 3.90 -8.31
CA LEU A 159 -3.75 3.77 -8.82
C LEU A 159 -3.65 4.14 -10.30
N GLU A 160 -4.62 3.76 -11.12
CA GLU A 160 -4.67 4.15 -12.53
C GLU A 160 -4.77 5.67 -12.69
N ARG A 161 -5.56 6.35 -11.85
CA ARG A 161 -5.62 7.83 -11.84
C ARG A 161 -4.30 8.49 -11.44
N LEU A 162 -3.44 7.84 -10.66
CA LEU A 162 -2.09 8.34 -10.35
C LEU A 162 -1.13 8.24 -11.55
N THR A 163 -1.36 7.30 -12.47
CA THR A 163 -0.52 7.14 -13.67
C THR A 163 -0.85 8.12 -14.79
N LYS A 164 -2.09 8.63 -14.81
CA LYS A 164 -2.56 9.62 -15.76
C LYS A 164 -1.92 10.97 -15.39
N ARG A 165 -0.72 11.23 -15.91
CA ARG A 165 -0.11 12.57 -15.87
C ARG A 165 -1.10 13.57 -16.49
N ARG A 166 -1.40 14.65 -15.76
CA ARG A 166 -1.79 15.91 -16.40
C ARG A 166 -0.53 16.59 -16.91
#